data_AF-A0A917M0C9-F1
#
_entry.id   AF-A0A917M0C9-F1
#
_cell.length_a   1.000
_cell.length_b   1.000
_cell.length_c   1.000
_cell.angle_alpha   90.00
_cell.angle_beta   90.00
_cell.angle_gamma   90.00
#
_symmetry.space_group_name_H-M   'P 1'
#
loop_
_entity.id
_entity.type
_entity.pdbx_description
1 polymer ?
#
loop_
_entity_poly.entity_id
_entity_poly.type
_entity_poly.pdbx_seq_one_letter_code
_entity_poly.pdbx_strand_id
1 'polypeptide(L)' 'MKPNPKSVLVALVLPIALMVAGVSLLGPSEARVLGVPAIFVYVVVLFPTVAGLMALAWNLWDKHESYDEEPAPQAVAR' A
#
# COMPACT_ATOMS: atom_id res chain seq x y z
N MET A 1 2.60 14.05 -14.02
CA MET A 1 2.49 12.75 -13.31
C MET A 1 2.11 11.55 -14.22
N LYS A 2 3.11 10.83 -14.74
CA LYS A 2 2.92 9.42 -15.14
C LYS A 2 3.29 8.58 -13.92
N PRO A 3 2.35 7.88 -13.26
CA PRO A 3 2.67 7.12 -12.07
C PRO A 3 3.71 6.04 -12.40
N ASN A 4 4.77 5.96 -11.59
CA ASN A 4 5.80 4.95 -11.78
C ASN A 4 5.16 3.56 -11.66
N PRO A 5 5.25 2.70 -12.70
CA PRO A 5 4.58 1.39 -12.69
C PRO A 5 5.05 0.49 -11.54
N LYS A 6 6.26 0.73 -11.00
CA LYS A 6 6.79 0.02 -9.83
C LYS A 6 6.10 0.45 -8.52
N SER A 7 5.79 1.75 -8.38
CA SER A 7 5.00 2.27 -7.25
C SER A 7 3.59 1.65 -7.27
N VAL A 8 2.94 1.62 -8.43
CA VAL A 8 1.62 0.98 -8.61
C VAL A 8 1.65 -0.51 -8.27
N LEU A 9 2.72 -1.22 -8.66
CA LEU A 9 2.84 -2.65 -8.35
C LEU A 9 2.89 -2.90 -6.84
N VAL A 10 3.71 -2.15 -6.10
CA VAL A 10 3.85 -2.32 -4.64
C VAL A 10 2.61 -1.84 -3.90
N ALA A 11 2.04 -0.72 -4.34
CA ALA A 11 0.88 -0.09 -3.75
C ALA A 11 -0.44 -0.84 -4.01
N LEU A 12 -0.56 -1.60 -5.11
CA LEU A 12 -1.82 -2.24 -5.51
C LEU A 12 -1.74 -3.77 -5.53
N VAL A 13 -0.70 -4.35 -6.14
CA VAL A 13 -0.60 -5.80 -6.31
C VAL A 13 -0.30 -6.49 -4.99
N LEU A 14 0.57 -5.90 -4.16
CA LEU A 14 0.95 -6.48 -2.87
C LEU A 14 -0.22 -6.54 -1.86
N PRO A 15 -1.05 -5.48 -1.69
CA PRO A 15 -2.25 -5.55 -0.86
C PRO A 15 -3.27 -6.59 -1.33
N ILE A 16 -3.47 -6.71 -2.64
CA ILE A 16 -4.38 -7.72 -3.22
C ILE A 16 -3.85 -9.13 -2.93
N ALA A 17 -2.55 -9.35 -3.13
CA ALA A 17 -1.92 -10.64 -2.84
C ALA A 17 -2.03 -11.01 -1.36
N LEU A 18 -1.79 -10.05 -0.46
CA LEU A 18 -1.96 -10.24 0.99
C LEU A 18 -3.40 -10.61 1.34
N MET A 19 -4.38 -9.93 0.74
CA MET A 19 -5.81 -10.22 0.93
C MET A 19 -6.17 -11.64 0.48
N VAL A 20 -5.74 -12.05 -0.72
CA VAL A 20 -5.98 -13.40 -1.24
C VAL A 20 -5.32 -14.46 -0.37
N ALA A 21 -4.09 -14.22 0.08
CA ALA A 21 -3.39 -15.14 0.97
C ALA A 21 -4.12 -15.30 2.32
N GLY A 22 -4.58 -14.20 2.91
CA GLY A 22 -5.36 -14.23 4.16
C GLY A 22 -6.66 -15.01 4.03
N VAL A 23 -7.42 -14.76 2.97
CA VAL A 23 -8.67 -15.49 2.70
C VAL A 23 -8.42 -16.97 2.44
N SER A 24 -7.35 -17.32 1.72
CA SER A 24 -7.02 -18.72 1.41
C SER A 24 -6.54 -19.49 2.65
N LEU A 25 -5.84 -18.81 3.58
CA LEU A 25 -5.33 -19.42 4.82
C LEU A 25 -6.41 -19.51 5.91
N LEU A 26 -7.29 -18.52 6.01
CA LEU A 26 -8.31 -18.43 7.06
C LEU A 26 -9.67 -19.01 6.64
N GLY A 27 -9.97 -19.05 5.34
CA GLY A 27 -11.21 -19.56 4.75
C GLY A 27 -11.52 -21.03 5.04
N PRO A 28 -10.55 -21.97 4.99
CA PRO A 28 -10.80 -23.37 5.32
C PRO A 28 -10.80 -23.67 6.83
N SER A 29 -10.64 -22.67 7.70
CA SER A 29 -10.62 -22.87 9.15
C SER A 29 -12.03 -23.15 9.68
N GLU A 30 -12.38 -24.44 9.82
CA GLU A 30 -13.64 -24.87 10.46
C GLU A 30 -13.70 -24.60 11.97
N ALA A 31 -12.61 -24.08 12.56
CA ALA A 31 -12.54 -23.72 13.96
C ALA A 31 -13.33 -22.43 14.24
N ARG A 32 -14.68 -22.50 14.29
CA ARG A 32 -15.58 -21.37 14.61
C ARG A 32 -15.17 -20.55 15.84
N VAL A 33 -14.47 -21.15 16.81
CA VAL A 33 -14.05 -20.52 18.07
C VAL A 33 -12.78 -19.68 17.92
N LEU A 34 -11.82 -20.10 17.09
CA LEU A 34 -10.54 -19.38 16.88
C LEU A 34 -10.47 -18.63 15.53
N GLY A 35 -11.32 -19.00 14.58
CA GLY A 35 -11.38 -18.37 13.25
C GLY A 35 -11.84 -16.92 13.30
N VAL A 36 -12.85 -16.60 14.13
CA VAL A 36 -13.35 -15.22 14.25
C VAL A 36 -12.28 -14.28 14.84
N PRO A 37 -11.63 -14.59 16.00
CA PRO A 37 -10.51 -13.78 16.49
C PRO A 37 -9.34 -13.69 15.50
N ALA A 38 -9.01 -14.78 14.81
CA ALA A 38 -7.91 -14.78 13.84
C ALA A 38 -8.17 -13.86 12.65
N ILE A 39 -9.41 -13.81 12.15
CA ILE A 39 -9.82 -12.87 11.09
C ILE A 39 -9.71 -11.43 11.59
N PHE A 40 -10.15 -11.14 12.81
CA PHE A 40 -10.03 -9.79 13.39
C PHE A 40 -8.57 -9.35 13.52
N VAL A 41 -7.69 -10.21 14.06
CA VAL A 41 -6.26 -9.91 14.16
C VAL A 41 -5.66 -9.71 12.76
N TYR A 42 -6.03 -10.56 11.81
CA TYR A 42 -5.57 -10.45 10.43
C TYR A 42 -5.96 -9.11 9.80
N VAL A 43 -7.21 -8.68 9.92
CA VAL A 43 -7.68 -7.37 9.39
C VAL A 43 -6.98 -6.22 10.09
N VAL A 44 -6.80 -6.30 11.42
CA VAL A 44 -6.11 -5.27 12.21
C VAL A 44 -4.64 -5.14 11.80
N VAL A 45 -3.96 -6.24 11.47
CA VAL A 45 -2.57 -6.23 10.98
C VAL A 45 -2.50 -5.78 9.53
N LEU A 46 -3.50 -6.11 8.71
CA LEU A 46 -3.53 -5.75 7.29
C LEU A 46 -3.54 -4.22 7.10
N PHE A 47 -4.26 -3.49 7.94
CA PHE A 47 -4.32 -2.02 7.89
C PHE A 47 -2.93 -1.33 7.97
N PRO A 48 -2.13 -1.52 9.03
CA PRO A 48 -0.80 -0.94 9.13
C PRO A 48 0.16 -1.54 8.09
N THR A 49 -0.01 -2.80 7.67
CA THR A 49 0.80 -3.36 6.57
C THR A 49 0.56 -2.61 5.27
N VAL A 50 -0.70 -2.40 4.87
CA VAL A 50 -1.03 -1.65 3.65
C VAL A 50 -0.58 -0.19 3.74
N ALA A 51 -0.77 0.45 4.90
CA ALA A 51 -0.27 1.82 5.13
C ALA A 51 1.27 1.89 5.03
N GLY A 52 1.98 0.90 5.59
CA GLY A 52 3.44 0.80 5.50
C GLY A 52 3.92 0.56 4.06
N LEU A 53 3.20 -0.26 3.28
CA LEU A 53 3.51 -0.49 1.88
C LEU A 53 3.31 0.76 1.03
N MET A 54 2.26 1.56 1.30
CA MET A 54 2.07 2.86 0.67
C MET A 54 3.18 3.85 1.04
N ALA A 55 3.56 3.91 2.31
CA ALA A 55 4.66 4.77 2.77
C ALA A 55 6.01 4.37 2.16
N LEU A 56 6.27 3.06 2.00
CA LEU A 56 7.46 2.54 1.33
C LEU A 56 7.42 2.84 -0.18
N ALA A 57 6.30 2.60 -0.85
CA ALA A 57 6.14 2.93 -2.27
C ALA A 57 6.42 4.41 -2.53
N TRP A 58 5.88 5.29 -1.66
CA TRP A 58 6.14 6.73 -1.70
C TRP A 58 7.64 7.05 -1.51
N ASN A 59 8.26 6.53 -0.44
CA ASN A 59 9.67 6.85 -0.14
C ASN A 59 10.66 6.33 -1.21
N LEU A 60 10.38 5.18 -1.83
CA LEU A 60 11.30 4.56 -2.80
C LEU A 60 11.13 5.06 -4.23
N TRP A 61 9.91 5.43 -4.65
CA TRP A 61 9.63 5.75 -6.05
C TRP A 61 9.07 7.16 -6.28
N ASP A 62 8.10 7.63 -5.49
CA ASP A 62 7.45 8.93 -5.75
C ASP A 62 8.18 10.13 -5.12
N LYS A 63 8.93 9.92 -4.03
CA LYS A 63 9.57 11.02 -3.27
C LYS A 63 10.54 11.86 -4.09
N HIS A 64 11.15 11.30 -5.14
CA HIS A 64 12.05 12.04 -6.02
C HIS A 64 11.34 12.67 -7.21
N GLU A 65 10.28 12.06 -7.74
CA GLU A 65 9.50 12.60 -8.87
C GLU A 65 8.68 13.84 -8.47
N SER A 66 8.25 13.95 -7.20
CA SER A 66 7.41 15.07 -6.75
C SER A 66 8.14 16.41 -6.58
N TYR A 67 9.48 16.43 -6.57
CA TYR A 67 10.26 17.68 -6.43
C TYR A 67 10.74 18.28 -7.75
N ASP A 68 10.71 17.51 -8.83
CA ASP A 68 11.12 18.00 -10.16
C ASP A 68 10.02 18.79 -10.89
N GLU A 69 8.81 18.87 -10.31
CA GLU A 69 7.66 19.61 -10.87
C GLU A 69 7.44 21.01 -10.23
N GLU A 70 8.35 21.54 -9.42
CA GLU A 70 8.27 22.95 -8.97
C GLU A 70 9.13 23.84 -9.90
N PRO A 71 8.55 24.49 -10.93
CA PRO A 71 9.30 25.47 -11.70
C PRO A 71 9.73 26.59 -10.76
N ALA A 72 11.04 26.82 -10.68
CA ALA A 72 11.62 27.91 -9.92
C ALA A 72 10.84 29.21 -10.17
N PRO A 73 10.58 30.04 -9.14
CA PRO A 73 9.86 31.29 -9.30
C PRO A 73 10.71 32.29 -10.09
N GLN A 74 10.68 32.19 -11.41
CA GLN A 74 11.21 33.19 -12.34
C GLN A 74 10.12 33.56 -13.34
N ALA A 75 9.24 34.49 -12.95
CA ALA A 75 8.62 35.47 -13.83
C ALA A 75 7.60 36.35 -13.06
N VAL A 76 8.08 37.14 -12.09
CA VAL A 76 7.43 38.43 -11.80
C VAL A 76 8.48 39.51 -12.03
N ALA A 77 8.85 39.66 -13.30
CA ALA A 77 9.44 40.89 -13.81
C ALA A 77 8.35 41.61 -14.59
N ARG A 78 7.65 42.53 -13.91
CA ARG A 78 6.96 43.66 -14.51
C ARG A 78 7.15 44.86 -13.61
#